data_AF-K7Y6V6-F1
#
_entry.id   AF-K7Y6V6-F1
#
_cell.length_a   1.000
_cell.length_b   1.000
_cell.length_c   1.000
_cell.angle_alpha   90.00
_cell.angle_beta   90.00
_cell.angle_gamma   90.00
#
_symmetry.space_group_name_H-M   'P 1'
#
loop_
_entity.id
_entity.type
_entity.pdbx_description
1 polymer ?
#
loop_
_entity_poly.entity_id
_entity_poly.type
_entity_poly.pdbx_seq_one_letter_code
_entity_poly.pdbx_strand_id
1 'polypeptide(L)'
;MVEGLSPENIAKLEETIAPFSAFSSIEFLDITDEELEPRHNYYKLDPLIANEIKKLYLKLNSFSQKRFSKIIMCRFFFASLFPQYDKMIMFDVDTLFVGDISESFFIPLDDHYFGAVREKDLIAMNKNSAKDLYELRQMHAKNIGVADAFPNLKEAQILFDNYFNAGFLALNLKSWRKENLENQLIGFFLLKNEKLLFSDQDALCFVCRGRILELPYSYNAHPSFLDTPSFPSIEEACMLHFWGDKPWKLLSVIGAKKWHEALIQTPFKDAYFNAPFLDHLFESLQNRDKEIKRRDERIIEEVQAVQARDKEIQNKDNEIHALNKILSFSDKRHSFESLLPKFSSKLLIEFLLFKAKQKVKRLIKRV
;
A
#
# COMPACT_ATOMS: atom_id res chain seq x y z
N MET A 1 12.07 -23.59 -0.14
CA MET A 1 13.49 -23.19 -0.03
C MET A 1 13.68 -22.48 1.29
N VAL A 2 14.74 -22.79 2.04
CA VAL A 2 15.05 -22.16 3.33
C VAL A 2 16.53 -21.89 3.49
N GLU A 3 16.89 -20.92 4.34
CA GLU A 3 18.26 -20.61 4.71
C GLU A 3 18.34 -20.46 6.23
N GLY A 4 18.85 -21.49 6.92
CA GLY A 4 19.04 -21.47 8.37
C GLY A 4 17.74 -21.49 9.18
N LEU A 5 16.74 -22.27 8.76
CA LEU A 5 15.46 -22.37 9.47
C LEU A 5 15.64 -23.14 10.79
N SER A 6 15.19 -22.55 11.91
CA SER A 6 15.32 -23.18 13.23
C SER A 6 14.44 -24.44 13.37
N PRO A 7 14.84 -25.43 14.20
CA PRO A 7 14.01 -26.61 14.49
C PRO A 7 12.61 -26.25 15.02
N GLU A 8 12.53 -25.18 15.83
CA GLU A 8 11.25 -24.68 16.34
C GLU A 8 10.34 -24.17 15.23
N ASN A 9 10.88 -23.41 14.27
CA ASN A 9 10.08 -22.90 13.15
C ASN A 9 9.68 -24.02 12.18
N ILE A 10 10.52 -25.03 11.99
CA ILE A 10 10.17 -26.24 11.23
C ILE A 10 8.96 -26.92 11.87
N ALA A 11 9.00 -27.19 13.18
CA ALA A 11 7.91 -27.84 13.89
C ALA A 11 6.59 -27.04 13.80
N LYS A 12 6.66 -25.69 13.91
CA LYS A 12 5.49 -24.82 13.75
C LYS A 12 4.91 -24.86 12.34
N LEU A 13 5.74 -24.95 11.30
CA LEU A 13 5.29 -25.08 9.91
C LEU A 13 4.65 -26.45 9.66
N GLU A 14 5.26 -27.52 10.18
CA GLU A 14 4.70 -28.88 10.11
C GLU A 14 3.35 -28.97 10.85
N GLU A 15 3.22 -28.37 12.03
CA GLU A 15 1.95 -28.26 12.76
C GLU A 15 0.91 -27.48 11.95
N THR A 16 1.31 -26.41 11.28
CA THR A 16 0.41 -25.58 10.45
C THR A 16 -0.18 -26.38 9.29
N ILE A 17 0.61 -27.26 8.66
CA ILE A 17 0.15 -28.05 7.50
C ILE A 17 -0.48 -29.40 7.88
N ALA A 18 -0.29 -29.87 9.12
CA ALA A 18 -0.75 -31.19 9.57
C ALA A 18 -2.25 -31.48 9.31
N PRO A 19 -3.18 -30.52 9.47
CA PRO A 19 -4.59 -30.72 9.14
C PRO A 19 -4.86 -31.06 7.65
N PHE A 20 -3.90 -30.76 6.77
CA PHE A 20 -4.00 -30.93 5.32
C PHE A 20 -3.14 -32.10 4.79
N SER A 21 -2.62 -32.95 5.68
CA SER A 21 -1.71 -34.06 5.36
C SER A 21 -2.29 -35.11 4.40
N ALA A 22 -3.61 -35.16 4.23
CA ALA A 22 -4.26 -36.05 3.27
C ALA A 22 -3.98 -35.68 1.80
N PHE A 23 -3.63 -34.42 1.52
CA PHE A 23 -3.45 -33.93 0.15
C PHE A 23 -2.31 -32.90 -0.01
N SER A 24 -1.55 -32.63 1.04
CA SER A 24 -0.41 -31.71 0.99
C SER A 24 0.74 -32.20 1.88
N SER A 25 1.95 -31.81 1.50
CA SER A 25 3.17 -32.02 2.28
C SER A 25 4.00 -30.73 2.26
N ILE A 26 4.93 -30.62 3.21
CA ILE A 26 5.93 -29.56 3.25
C ILE A 26 7.31 -30.19 3.11
N GLU A 27 8.14 -29.61 2.24
CA GLU A 27 9.52 -30.00 2.04
C GLU A 27 10.43 -28.79 2.24
N PHE A 28 11.50 -28.99 2.99
CA PHE A 28 12.49 -27.97 3.29
C PHE A 28 13.75 -28.26 2.47
N LEU A 29 13.94 -27.49 1.40
CA LEU A 29 15.18 -27.51 0.63
C LEU A 29 16.10 -26.38 1.11
N ASP A 30 17.15 -26.75 1.84
CA ASP A 30 18.07 -25.84 2.50
C ASP A 30 19.26 -25.48 1.61
N ILE A 31 19.51 -24.18 1.46
CA ILE A 31 20.53 -23.61 0.59
C ILE A 31 21.79 -23.11 1.32
N THR A 32 21.89 -23.32 2.63
CA THR A 32 23.11 -23.01 3.41
C THR A 32 24.29 -23.86 2.94
N ASP A 33 25.50 -23.51 3.36
CA ASP A 33 26.69 -24.35 3.14
C ASP A 33 26.95 -25.30 4.33
N GLU A 34 26.08 -25.28 5.36
CA GLU A 34 26.28 -26.01 6.63
C GLU A 34 25.90 -27.49 6.54
N GLU A 35 26.57 -28.35 7.30
CA GLU A 35 26.16 -29.75 7.40
C GLU A 35 24.76 -29.85 8.05
N LEU A 36 23.93 -30.73 7.49
CA LEU A 36 22.57 -30.94 7.99
C LEU A 36 22.47 -32.27 8.70
N GLU A 37 21.96 -32.22 9.93
CA GLU A 37 21.47 -33.42 10.60
C GLU A 37 20.30 -34.01 9.79
N PRO A 38 20.33 -35.32 9.47
CA PRO A 38 19.25 -35.97 8.72
C PRO A 38 17.90 -35.79 9.44
N ARG A 39 16.92 -35.23 8.74
CA ARG A 39 15.55 -35.06 9.23
C ARG A 39 14.56 -35.39 8.12
N HIS A 40 13.38 -35.84 8.53
CA HIS A 40 12.30 -36.13 7.59
C HIS A 40 11.90 -34.83 6.86
N ASN A 41 11.68 -34.91 5.54
CA ASN A 41 11.33 -33.80 4.66
C ASN A 41 12.31 -32.61 4.65
N TYR A 42 13.53 -32.79 5.16
CA TYR A 42 14.58 -31.77 5.17
C TYR A 42 15.75 -32.22 4.30
N TYR A 43 15.96 -31.51 3.20
CA TYR A 43 16.89 -31.88 2.16
C TYR A 43 17.95 -30.81 1.96
N LYS A 44 19.18 -31.24 1.74
CA LYS A 44 20.25 -30.36 1.29
C LYS A 44 20.08 -30.08 -0.20
N LEU A 45 20.19 -28.81 -0.58
CA LEU A 45 20.29 -28.46 -2.00
C LEU A 45 21.59 -29.02 -2.60
N ASP A 46 21.52 -29.44 -3.86
CA ASP A 46 22.69 -29.83 -4.65
C ASP A 46 23.81 -28.77 -4.53
N PRO A 47 25.04 -29.15 -4.13
CA PRO A 47 26.12 -28.20 -3.89
C PRO A 47 26.52 -27.37 -5.12
N LEU A 48 26.36 -27.89 -6.33
CA LEU A 48 26.68 -27.15 -7.55
C LEU A 48 25.65 -26.05 -7.77
N ILE A 49 24.36 -26.37 -7.67
CA ILE A 49 23.27 -25.38 -7.78
C ILE A 49 23.39 -24.34 -6.66
N ALA A 50 23.62 -24.76 -5.42
CA ALA A 50 23.80 -23.84 -4.28
C ALA A 50 24.96 -22.86 -4.49
N ASN A 51 26.10 -23.34 -5.03
CA ASN A 51 27.25 -22.50 -5.34
C ASN A 51 26.96 -21.50 -6.48
N GLU A 52 26.22 -21.91 -7.52
CA GLU A 52 25.79 -20.99 -8.58
C GLU A 52 24.83 -19.91 -8.05
N ILE A 53 23.85 -20.28 -7.23
CA ILE A 53 22.97 -19.32 -6.52
C ILE A 53 23.80 -18.29 -5.75
N LYS A 54 24.81 -18.74 -4.99
CA LYS A 54 25.70 -17.87 -4.22
C LYS A 54 26.50 -16.93 -5.14
N LYS A 55 27.03 -17.43 -6.26
CA LYS A 55 27.76 -16.61 -7.25
C LYS A 55 26.86 -15.53 -7.87
N LEU A 56 25.63 -15.88 -8.26
CA LEU A 56 24.69 -14.93 -8.83
C LEU A 56 24.23 -13.89 -7.81
N TYR A 57 24.05 -14.28 -6.55
CA TYR A 57 23.72 -13.35 -5.48
C TYR A 57 24.79 -12.25 -5.31
N LEU A 58 26.07 -12.60 -5.40
CA LEU A 58 27.17 -11.64 -5.30
C LEU A 58 27.25 -10.66 -6.49
N LYS A 59 26.49 -10.91 -7.57
CA LYS A 59 26.40 -10.04 -8.75
C LYS A 59 25.26 -9.01 -8.66
N LEU A 60 24.40 -9.14 -7.65
CA LEU A 60 23.36 -8.15 -7.37
C LEU A 60 23.96 -6.81 -6.99
N ASN A 61 23.22 -5.71 -7.23
CA ASN A 61 23.60 -4.41 -6.70
C ASN A 61 23.63 -4.41 -5.16
N SER A 62 24.39 -3.49 -4.58
CA SER A 62 24.63 -3.43 -3.13
C SER A 62 23.36 -3.25 -2.30
N PHE A 63 22.35 -2.56 -2.83
CA PHE A 63 21.05 -2.43 -2.17
C PHE A 63 20.32 -3.77 -2.12
N SER A 64 20.28 -4.50 -3.24
CA SER A 64 19.61 -5.80 -3.34
C SER A 64 20.26 -6.85 -2.43
N GLN A 65 21.60 -6.88 -2.34
CA GLN A 65 22.32 -7.75 -1.40
C GLN A 65 22.04 -7.41 0.07
N LYS A 66 21.69 -6.16 0.40
CA LYS A 66 21.30 -5.79 1.77
C LYS A 66 19.84 -6.12 2.06
N ARG A 67 19.00 -6.07 1.03
CA ARG A 67 17.54 -6.22 1.14
C ARG A 67 17.10 -7.68 1.13
N PHE A 68 17.73 -8.53 0.33
CA PHE A 68 17.26 -9.88 0.04
C PHE A 68 18.28 -10.94 0.47
N SER A 69 17.79 -12.13 0.83
CA SER A 69 18.60 -13.35 0.93
C SER A 69 18.93 -13.88 -0.47
N LYS A 70 19.98 -14.72 -0.57
CA LYS A 70 20.33 -15.46 -1.79
C LYS A 70 19.19 -16.34 -2.34
N ILE A 71 18.15 -16.63 -1.54
CA ILE A 71 16.91 -17.29 -1.99
C ILE A 71 16.30 -16.61 -3.22
N ILE A 72 16.44 -15.28 -3.37
CA ILE A 72 15.93 -14.56 -4.55
C ILE A 72 16.47 -15.13 -5.87
N MET A 73 17.69 -15.66 -5.88
CA MET A 73 18.32 -16.25 -7.07
C MET A 73 17.85 -17.68 -7.35
N CYS A 74 17.17 -18.35 -6.41
CA CYS A 74 16.60 -19.69 -6.65
C CYS A 74 15.57 -19.67 -7.79
N ARG A 75 14.94 -18.52 -8.06
CA ARG A 75 13.93 -18.36 -9.12
C ARG A 75 14.45 -18.65 -10.52
N PHE A 76 15.75 -18.51 -10.76
CA PHE A 76 16.37 -18.86 -12.03
C PHE A 76 16.57 -20.36 -12.22
N PHE A 77 16.45 -21.16 -11.17
CA PHE A 77 16.76 -22.59 -11.16
C PHE A 77 15.51 -23.47 -10.98
N PHE A 78 14.29 -22.96 -11.13
CA PHE A 78 13.09 -23.75 -10.84
C PHE A 78 12.96 -25.04 -11.67
N ALA A 79 13.37 -25.04 -12.93
CA ALA A 79 13.30 -26.22 -13.77
C ALA A 79 14.34 -27.29 -13.36
N SER A 80 15.50 -26.87 -12.87
CA SER A 80 16.56 -27.75 -12.34
C SER A 80 16.30 -28.19 -10.89
N LEU A 81 15.69 -27.33 -10.07
CA LEU A 81 15.31 -27.63 -8.68
C LEU A 81 14.14 -28.61 -8.61
N PHE A 82 13.25 -28.56 -9.60
CA PHE A 82 12.01 -29.34 -9.64
C PHE A 82 11.86 -30.11 -10.97
N PRO A 83 12.80 -31.01 -11.30
CA PRO A 83 12.82 -31.70 -12.59
C PRO A 83 11.64 -32.67 -12.76
N GLN A 84 11.05 -33.12 -11.64
CA GLN A 84 9.91 -34.05 -11.62
C GLN A 84 8.57 -33.39 -11.99
N TYR A 85 8.49 -32.06 -11.98
CA TYR A 85 7.26 -31.33 -12.25
C TYR A 85 7.33 -30.59 -13.59
N ASP A 86 6.24 -30.68 -14.37
CA ASP A 86 6.08 -29.95 -15.64
C ASP A 86 5.50 -28.55 -15.44
N LYS A 87 4.75 -28.34 -14.35
CA LYS A 87 4.08 -27.10 -14.01
C LYS A 87 4.24 -26.80 -12.52
N MET A 88 4.34 -25.52 -12.17
CA MET A 88 4.49 -25.05 -10.79
C MET A 88 3.74 -23.74 -10.58
N ILE A 89 3.20 -23.54 -9.38
CA ILE A 89 2.78 -22.22 -8.89
C ILE A 89 3.84 -21.76 -7.90
N MET A 90 4.35 -20.54 -8.10
CA MET A 90 5.27 -19.87 -7.18
C MET A 90 4.64 -18.56 -6.76
N PHE A 91 4.77 -18.21 -5.48
CA PHE A 91 4.32 -16.93 -4.95
C PHE A 91 5.25 -16.43 -3.84
N ASP A 92 5.21 -15.13 -3.58
CA ASP A 92 6.05 -14.50 -2.57
C ASP A 92 5.54 -14.75 -1.15
N VAL A 93 6.44 -14.74 -0.19
CA VAL A 93 6.12 -15.03 1.22
C VAL A 93 5.34 -13.91 1.91
N ASP A 94 5.32 -12.71 1.32
CA ASP A 94 4.58 -11.55 1.79
C ASP A 94 3.21 -11.43 1.12
N THR A 95 2.48 -12.55 1.11
CA THR A 95 1.16 -12.68 0.49
C THR A 95 0.11 -13.22 1.46
N LEU A 96 -1.17 -13.11 1.08
CA LEU A 96 -2.30 -13.71 1.78
C LEU A 96 -3.35 -14.17 0.76
N PHE A 97 -3.65 -15.46 0.75
CA PHE A 97 -4.78 -15.99 -0.02
C PHE A 97 -6.09 -15.65 0.67
N VAL A 98 -6.98 -14.99 -0.07
CA VAL A 98 -8.32 -14.55 0.40
C VAL A 98 -9.46 -15.09 -0.46
N GLY A 99 -9.14 -15.85 -1.51
CA GLY A 99 -10.07 -16.56 -2.37
C GLY A 99 -9.43 -17.84 -2.92
N ASP A 100 -10.19 -18.63 -3.68
CA ASP A 100 -9.68 -19.85 -4.30
C ASP A 100 -8.69 -19.50 -5.43
N ILE A 101 -7.51 -20.11 -5.40
CA ILE A 101 -6.48 -19.99 -6.43
C ILE A 101 -6.36 -21.24 -7.30
N SER A 102 -7.14 -22.29 -7.04
CA SER A 102 -7.01 -23.58 -7.72
C SER A 102 -7.11 -23.45 -9.24
N GLU A 103 -8.00 -22.59 -9.73
CA GLU A 103 -8.16 -22.30 -11.16
C GLU A 103 -6.87 -21.79 -11.82
N SER A 104 -6.03 -21.03 -11.11
CA SER A 104 -4.76 -20.54 -11.65
C SER A 104 -3.81 -21.67 -12.07
N PHE A 105 -3.87 -22.82 -11.39
CA PHE A 105 -3.09 -23.99 -11.75
C PHE A 105 -3.58 -24.65 -13.04
N PHE A 106 -4.85 -24.49 -13.42
CA PHE A 106 -5.43 -25.13 -14.59
C PHE A 106 -5.42 -24.27 -15.86
N ILE A 107 -5.07 -22.97 -15.73
CA ILE A 107 -4.90 -22.08 -16.89
C ILE A 107 -3.90 -22.68 -17.88
N PRO A 108 -4.29 -22.93 -19.16
CA PRO A 108 -3.37 -23.39 -20.17
C PRO A 108 -2.25 -22.36 -20.39
N LEU A 109 -1.00 -22.81 -20.25
CA LEU A 109 0.16 -21.94 -20.54
C LEU A 109 0.60 -22.04 -21.99
N ASP A 110 0.18 -23.10 -22.70
CA ASP A 110 0.55 -23.39 -24.08
C ASP A 110 2.06 -23.25 -24.31
N ASP A 111 2.46 -22.30 -25.16
CA ASP A 111 3.84 -22.00 -25.48
C ASP A 111 4.44 -20.88 -24.60
N HIS A 112 3.68 -20.30 -23.67
CA HIS A 112 4.20 -19.32 -22.72
C HIS A 112 5.12 -20.00 -21.69
N TYR A 113 6.18 -19.29 -21.31
CA TYR A 113 7.10 -19.75 -20.27
C TYR A 113 6.46 -19.71 -18.89
N PHE A 114 5.60 -18.73 -18.65
CA PHE A 114 4.83 -18.61 -17.43
C PHE A 114 3.65 -17.65 -17.59
N GLY A 115 2.68 -17.77 -16.69
CA GLY A 115 1.66 -16.74 -16.45
C GLY A 115 2.05 -15.84 -15.28
N ALA A 116 1.85 -14.54 -15.42
CA ALA A 116 2.07 -13.55 -14.36
C ALA A 116 1.06 -12.39 -14.46
N VAL A 117 0.88 -11.64 -13.37
CA VAL A 117 -0.01 -10.47 -13.35
C VAL A 117 0.75 -9.23 -13.77
N ARG A 118 0.17 -8.43 -14.68
CA ARG A 118 0.75 -7.16 -15.12
C ARG A 118 0.86 -6.20 -13.94
N GLU A 119 2.02 -5.58 -13.80
CA GLU A 119 2.25 -4.55 -12.80
C GLU A 119 1.48 -3.28 -13.20
N LYS A 120 0.68 -2.76 -12.27
CA LYS A 120 -0.25 -1.65 -12.50
C LYS A 120 0.06 -0.43 -11.65
N ASP A 121 1.16 -0.44 -10.89
CA ASP A 121 1.65 0.71 -10.11
C ASP A 121 1.65 2.03 -10.90
N LEU A 122 2.07 2.01 -12.17
CA LEU A 122 2.09 3.19 -13.03
C LEU A 122 0.68 3.73 -13.32
N ILE A 123 -0.26 2.82 -13.63
CA ILE A 123 -1.67 3.17 -13.89
C ILE A 123 -2.27 3.82 -12.65
N ALA A 124 -2.00 3.28 -11.45
CA ALA A 124 -2.46 3.86 -10.19
C ALA A 124 -1.93 5.28 -9.94
N MET A 125 -0.79 5.64 -10.54
CA MET A 125 -0.19 6.98 -10.46
C MET A 125 -0.58 7.90 -11.63
N ASN A 126 -1.56 7.52 -12.46
CA ASN A 126 -1.90 8.21 -13.71
C ASN A 126 -0.70 8.41 -14.66
N LYS A 127 0.26 7.48 -14.62
CA LYS A 127 1.42 7.40 -15.52
C LYS A 127 1.23 6.24 -16.48
N ASN A 128 1.51 6.42 -17.76
CA ASN A 128 1.23 5.37 -18.75
C ASN A 128 2.13 5.44 -19.99
N SER A 129 3.43 5.61 -19.79
CA SER A 129 4.40 5.56 -20.88
C SER A 129 5.73 4.94 -20.44
N ALA A 130 6.49 4.45 -21.42
CA ALA A 130 7.87 4.00 -21.19
C ALA A 130 8.77 5.09 -20.60
N LYS A 131 8.48 6.37 -20.93
CA LYS A 131 9.17 7.52 -20.36
C LYS A 131 8.87 7.67 -18.87
N ASP A 132 7.61 7.49 -18.46
CA ASP A 132 7.23 7.53 -17.05
C ASP A 132 7.91 6.41 -16.25
N LEU A 133 7.97 5.19 -16.82
CA LEU A 133 8.69 4.06 -16.23
C LEU A 133 10.17 4.38 -16.09
N TYR A 134 10.80 4.93 -17.14
CA TYR A 134 12.19 5.34 -17.13
C TYR A 134 12.49 6.36 -16.00
N GLU A 135 11.70 7.42 -15.90
CA GLU A 135 11.86 8.47 -14.88
C GLU A 135 11.64 7.92 -13.46
N LEU A 136 10.64 7.05 -13.28
CA LEU A 136 10.37 6.40 -12.00
C LEU A 136 11.55 5.51 -11.57
N ARG A 137 12.08 4.70 -12.49
CA ARG A 137 13.21 3.79 -12.23
C ARG A 137 14.49 4.59 -11.93
N GLN A 138 14.74 5.68 -12.65
CA GLN A 138 15.86 6.58 -12.37
C GLN A 138 15.74 7.22 -10.97
N MET A 139 14.56 7.73 -10.61
CA MET A 139 14.33 8.30 -9.29
C MET A 139 14.51 7.25 -8.18
N HIS A 140 13.98 6.05 -8.37
CA HIS A 140 14.12 4.96 -7.40
C HIS A 140 15.58 4.54 -7.21
N ALA A 141 16.33 4.35 -8.31
CA ALA A 141 17.75 4.04 -8.29
C ALA A 141 18.56 5.09 -7.50
N LYS A 142 18.25 6.37 -7.70
CA LYS A 142 18.85 7.48 -6.94
C LYS A 142 18.50 7.41 -5.45
N ASN A 143 17.23 7.19 -5.12
CA ASN A 143 16.76 7.17 -3.73
C ASN A 143 17.36 6.03 -2.91
N ILE A 144 17.64 4.88 -3.52
CA ILE A 144 18.22 3.72 -2.83
C ILE A 144 19.76 3.63 -2.97
N GLY A 145 20.39 4.62 -3.61
CA GLY A 145 21.86 4.73 -3.69
C GLY A 145 22.55 3.83 -4.72
N VAL A 146 21.85 3.41 -5.78
CA VAL A 146 22.37 2.59 -6.88
C VAL A 146 22.21 3.32 -8.22
N ALA A 147 22.85 4.49 -8.32
CA ALA A 147 22.53 5.51 -9.33
C ALA A 147 22.56 5.03 -10.79
N ASP A 148 23.30 3.97 -11.14
CA ASP A 148 23.41 3.45 -12.51
C ASP A 148 22.56 2.19 -12.77
N ALA A 149 21.81 1.72 -11.78
CA ALA A 149 20.99 0.51 -11.89
C ALA A 149 19.57 0.82 -12.35
N PHE A 150 19.42 1.36 -13.55
CA PHE A 150 18.09 1.61 -14.15
C PHE A 150 18.14 1.41 -15.68
N PRO A 151 17.02 1.07 -16.33
CA PRO A 151 17.00 0.80 -17.76
C PRO A 151 17.28 2.08 -18.57
N ASN A 152 17.94 1.95 -19.72
CA ASN A 152 17.90 3.02 -20.73
C ASN A 152 16.49 3.13 -21.37
N LEU A 153 16.23 4.15 -22.20
CA LEU A 153 14.88 4.35 -22.78
C LEU A 153 14.38 3.16 -23.62
N LYS A 154 15.27 2.49 -24.37
CA LYS A 154 14.88 1.31 -25.17
C LYS A 154 14.52 0.13 -24.25
N GLU A 155 15.30 -0.07 -23.20
CA GLU A 155 15.04 -1.08 -22.18
C GLU A 155 13.76 -0.78 -21.40
N ALA A 156 13.50 0.49 -21.09
CA ALA A 156 12.29 0.95 -20.43
C ALA A 156 11.05 0.68 -21.29
N GLN A 157 11.14 0.84 -22.62
CA GLN A 157 10.06 0.47 -23.54
C GLN A 157 9.77 -1.04 -23.47
N ILE A 158 10.81 -1.88 -23.56
CA ILE A 158 10.66 -3.33 -23.47
C ILE A 158 10.02 -3.74 -22.15
N LEU A 159 10.49 -3.16 -21.04
CA LEU A 159 9.92 -3.40 -19.72
C LEU A 159 8.47 -2.94 -19.66
N PHE A 160 8.16 -1.73 -20.11
CA PHE A 160 6.80 -1.18 -20.09
C PHE A 160 5.80 -2.09 -20.82
N ASP A 161 6.17 -2.60 -21.99
CA ASP A 161 5.32 -3.51 -22.78
C ASP A 161 5.12 -4.87 -22.07
N ASN A 162 6.09 -5.29 -21.26
CA ASN A 162 6.15 -6.60 -20.60
C ASN A 162 6.28 -6.48 -19.07
N TYR A 163 5.66 -5.48 -18.44
CA TYR A 163 5.91 -5.20 -17.04
C TYR A 163 5.03 -6.09 -16.16
N PHE A 164 5.57 -7.21 -15.71
CA PHE A 164 4.86 -8.19 -14.87
C PHE A 164 5.49 -8.27 -13.48
N ASN A 165 4.64 -8.46 -12.47
CA ASN A 165 5.06 -8.67 -11.10
C ASN A 165 5.45 -10.14 -10.88
N ALA A 166 6.62 -10.41 -10.31
CA ALA A 166 7.13 -11.76 -10.10
C ALA A 166 6.63 -12.44 -8.81
N GLY A 167 5.75 -11.79 -8.05
CA GLY A 167 5.23 -12.31 -6.78
C GLY A 167 4.17 -13.41 -6.90
N PHE A 168 3.68 -13.67 -8.12
CA PHE A 168 2.88 -14.85 -8.45
C PHE A 168 3.19 -15.30 -9.87
N LEU A 169 3.67 -16.54 -10.03
CA LEU A 169 4.01 -17.13 -11.32
C LEU A 169 3.37 -18.52 -11.48
N ALA A 170 2.65 -18.73 -12.57
CA ALA A 170 2.28 -20.06 -13.05
C ALA A 170 3.31 -20.52 -14.09
N LEU A 171 4.26 -21.36 -13.68
CA LEU A 171 5.46 -21.70 -14.43
C LEU A 171 5.28 -22.94 -15.31
N ASN A 172 5.74 -22.88 -16.56
CA ASN A 172 5.83 -24.02 -17.49
C ASN A 172 7.25 -24.61 -17.47
N LEU A 173 7.55 -25.41 -16.44
CA LEU A 173 8.89 -25.98 -16.25
C LEU A 173 9.31 -26.91 -17.40
N LYS A 174 8.33 -27.56 -18.06
CA LYS A 174 8.59 -28.34 -19.27
C LYS A 174 9.17 -27.48 -20.40
N SER A 175 8.59 -26.31 -20.66
CA SER A 175 9.10 -25.38 -21.68
C SER A 175 10.44 -24.80 -21.27
N TRP A 176 10.64 -24.49 -19.99
CA TRP A 176 11.91 -24.00 -19.47
C TRP A 176 13.06 -24.98 -19.74
N ARG A 177 12.85 -26.28 -19.47
CA ARG A 177 13.81 -27.34 -19.78
C ARG A 177 14.04 -27.48 -21.29
N LYS A 178 12.95 -27.55 -22.08
CA LYS A 178 13.00 -27.72 -23.54
C LYS A 178 13.80 -26.63 -24.24
N GLU A 179 13.67 -25.39 -23.78
CA GLU A 179 14.25 -24.21 -24.43
C GLU A 179 15.48 -23.67 -23.68
N ASN A 180 15.98 -24.39 -22.69
CA ASN A 180 17.15 -24.02 -21.90
C ASN A 180 17.03 -22.61 -21.27
N LEU A 181 15.82 -22.27 -20.79
CA LEU A 181 15.49 -20.90 -20.35
C LEU A 181 16.32 -20.45 -19.15
N GLU A 182 16.63 -21.35 -18.22
CA GLU A 182 17.45 -21.03 -17.03
C GLU A 182 18.79 -20.42 -17.42
N ASN A 183 19.49 -21.05 -18.39
CA ASN A 183 20.77 -20.55 -18.87
C ASN A 183 20.64 -19.21 -19.60
N GLN A 184 19.51 -18.96 -20.29
CA GLN A 184 19.24 -17.65 -20.91
C GLN A 184 19.02 -16.57 -19.84
N LEU A 185 18.25 -16.86 -18.79
CA LEU A 185 18.03 -15.96 -17.65
C LEU A 185 19.34 -15.64 -16.94
N ILE A 186 20.14 -16.65 -16.62
CA ILE A 186 21.45 -16.52 -15.98
C ILE A 186 22.39 -15.69 -16.86
N GLY A 187 22.48 -15.99 -18.16
CA GLY A 187 23.33 -15.26 -19.09
C GLY A 187 22.96 -13.78 -19.20
N PHE A 188 21.65 -13.48 -19.30
CA PHE A 188 21.15 -12.10 -19.32
C PHE A 188 21.42 -11.38 -18.00
N PHE A 189 21.15 -12.04 -16.87
CA PHE A 189 21.41 -11.47 -15.55
C PHE A 189 22.89 -11.14 -15.35
N LEU A 190 23.80 -12.03 -15.75
CA LEU A 190 25.25 -11.78 -15.68
C LEU A 190 25.70 -10.64 -16.60
N LEU A 191 25.10 -10.52 -17.79
CA LEU A 191 25.38 -9.43 -18.72
C LEU A 191 24.98 -8.07 -18.14
N LYS A 192 23.83 -8.00 -17.46
CA LYS A 192 23.34 -6.77 -16.85
C LYS A 192 23.97 -6.51 -15.48
N ASN A 193 24.29 -7.56 -14.74
CA ASN A 193 24.93 -7.54 -13.42
C ASN A 193 24.19 -6.58 -12.46
N GLU A 194 24.93 -5.75 -11.74
CA GLU A 194 24.42 -4.72 -10.83
C GLU A 194 23.51 -3.66 -11.46
N LYS A 195 23.35 -3.65 -12.80
CA LYS A 195 22.52 -2.65 -13.50
C LYS A 195 21.02 -2.96 -13.49
N LEU A 196 20.61 -4.15 -13.06
CA LEU A 196 19.19 -4.47 -12.89
C LEU A 196 18.69 -3.86 -11.58
N LEU A 197 17.63 -3.06 -11.66
CA LEU A 197 17.03 -2.45 -10.48
C LEU A 197 16.22 -3.48 -9.70
N PHE A 198 15.36 -4.22 -10.41
CA PHE A 198 14.57 -5.32 -9.85
C PHE A 198 15.09 -6.65 -10.39
N SER A 199 16.36 -6.93 -10.08
CA SER A 199 17.05 -8.22 -10.15
C SER A 199 16.39 -9.30 -11.03
N ASP A 200 15.75 -10.31 -10.42
CA ASP A 200 15.16 -11.46 -11.07
C ASP A 200 13.87 -11.12 -11.85
N GLN A 201 13.04 -10.21 -11.34
CA GLN A 201 11.80 -9.79 -12.02
C GLN A 201 12.10 -9.11 -13.37
N ASP A 202 13.03 -8.16 -13.41
CA ASP A 202 13.43 -7.47 -14.64
C ASP A 202 14.04 -8.50 -15.61
N ALA A 203 14.87 -9.43 -15.13
CA ALA A 203 15.44 -10.50 -15.97
C ALA A 203 14.35 -11.39 -16.60
N LEU A 204 13.35 -11.82 -15.82
CA LEU A 204 12.19 -12.55 -16.33
C LEU A 204 11.44 -11.75 -17.39
N CYS A 205 11.15 -10.47 -17.14
CA CYS A 205 10.44 -9.61 -18.08
C CYS A 205 11.22 -9.39 -19.39
N PHE A 206 12.54 -9.24 -19.35
CA PHE A 206 13.37 -9.05 -20.54
C PHE A 206 13.52 -10.32 -21.38
N VAL A 207 13.89 -11.42 -20.75
CA VAL A 207 14.23 -12.68 -21.44
C VAL A 207 12.95 -13.33 -21.98
N CYS A 208 11.86 -13.30 -21.21
CA CYS A 208 10.62 -13.98 -21.55
C CYS A 208 9.63 -13.09 -22.32
N ARG A 209 10.02 -11.88 -22.74
CA ARG A 209 9.15 -10.96 -23.49
C ARG A 209 8.46 -11.66 -24.68
N GLY A 210 7.16 -11.39 -24.84
CA GLY A 210 6.33 -12.06 -25.85
C GLY A 210 5.99 -13.53 -25.57
N ARG A 211 6.42 -14.08 -24.42
CA ARG A 211 6.16 -15.46 -23.95
C ARG A 211 5.67 -15.48 -22.50
N ILE A 212 5.10 -14.36 -22.02
CA ILE A 212 4.47 -14.21 -20.70
C ILE A 212 2.97 -14.13 -20.91
N LEU A 213 2.23 -15.06 -20.31
CA LEU A 213 0.77 -15.01 -20.31
C LEU A 213 0.30 -14.02 -19.23
N GLU A 214 -0.51 -13.04 -19.61
CA GLU A 214 -1.11 -12.12 -18.64
C GLU A 214 -2.23 -12.81 -17.87
N LEU A 215 -2.07 -12.90 -16.56
CA LEU A 215 -3.06 -13.45 -15.63
C LEU A 215 -3.98 -12.35 -15.09
N PRO A 216 -5.22 -12.71 -14.68
CA PRO A 216 -6.12 -11.81 -13.96
C PRO A 216 -5.46 -11.16 -12.74
N TYR A 217 -5.75 -9.87 -12.52
CA TYR A 217 -5.17 -9.10 -11.42
C TYR A 217 -5.46 -9.67 -10.03
N SER A 218 -6.57 -10.40 -9.89
CA SER A 218 -6.98 -11.08 -8.66
C SER A 218 -5.96 -12.06 -8.11
N TYR A 219 -5.08 -12.62 -8.96
CA TYR A 219 -4.05 -13.58 -8.54
C TYR A 219 -2.81 -12.94 -7.93
N ASN A 220 -2.65 -11.61 -7.98
CA ASN A 220 -1.51 -10.90 -7.41
C ASN A 220 -1.87 -9.43 -7.12
N ALA A 221 -2.90 -9.23 -6.30
CA ALA A 221 -3.48 -7.90 -6.09
C ALA A 221 -2.75 -7.13 -4.98
N HIS A 222 -2.42 -5.86 -5.24
CA HIS A 222 -1.96 -4.97 -4.19
C HIS A 222 -3.17 -4.46 -3.38
N PRO A 223 -3.19 -4.60 -2.05
CA PRO A 223 -4.32 -4.17 -1.24
C PRO A 223 -4.71 -2.70 -1.43
N SER A 224 -3.73 -1.80 -1.63
CA SER A 224 -4.00 -0.36 -1.77
C SER A 224 -4.67 0.06 -3.08
N PHE A 225 -4.78 -0.84 -4.06
CA PHE A 225 -5.43 -0.54 -5.34
C PHE A 225 -6.84 -1.11 -5.46
N LEU A 226 -7.22 -2.04 -4.60
CA LEU A 226 -8.55 -2.65 -4.60
C LEU A 226 -9.64 -1.60 -4.34
N ASP A 227 -10.86 -1.93 -4.77
CA ASP A 227 -12.06 -1.09 -4.60
C ASP A 227 -11.92 0.31 -5.23
N THR A 228 -11.12 0.42 -6.29
CA THR A 228 -10.98 1.64 -7.10
C THR A 228 -11.50 1.39 -8.53
N PRO A 229 -11.91 2.44 -9.29
CA PRO A 229 -12.52 2.25 -10.61
C PRO A 229 -11.70 1.46 -11.63
N SER A 230 -10.37 1.38 -11.46
CA SER A 230 -9.45 0.73 -12.40
C SER A 230 -9.05 -0.70 -11.97
N PHE A 231 -9.55 -1.18 -10.82
CA PHE A 231 -9.08 -2.39 -10.16
C PHE A 231 -10.27 -3.19 -9.58
N PRO A 232 -10.11 -4.52 -9.42
CA PRO A 232 -11.19 -5.37 -8.93
C PRO A 232 -11.57 -5.04 -7.48
N SER A 233 -12.73 -5.53 -7.06
CA SER A 233 -13.13 -5.42 -5.66
C SER A 233 -12.31 -6.36 -4.77
N ILE A 234 -12.31 -6.11 -3.47
CA ILE A 234 -11.64 -6.99 -2.51
C ILE A 234 -12.24 -8.41 -2.47
N GLU A 235 -13.50 -8.58 -2.86
CA GLU A 235 -14.18 -9.87 -2.96
C GLU A 235 -13.72 -10.69 -4.17
N GLU A 236 -13.27 -10.03 -5.24
CA GLU A 236 -12.74 -10.69 -6.45
C GLU A 236 -11.26 -11.06 -6.31
N ALA A 237 -10.56 -10.53 -5.31
CA ALA A 237 -9.17 -10.87 -5.06
C ALA A 237 -9.03 -12.33 -4.61
N CYS A 238 -8.09 -13.07 -5.20
CA CYS A 238 -7.73 -14.41 -4.77
C CYS A 238 -6.48 -14.36 -3.87
N MET A 239 -5.51 -13.51 -4.21
CA MET A 239 -4.28 -13.31 -3.45
C MET A 239 -3.97 -11.82 -3.28
N LEU A 240 -3.76 -11.42 -2.02
CA LEU A 240 -3.21 -10.12 -1.67
C LEU A 240 -1.69 -10.24 -1.58
N HIS A 241 -0.96 -9.32 -2.20
CA HIS A 241 0.50 -9.29 -2.14
C HIS A 241 0.98 -7.93 -1.61
N PHE A 242 1.69 -7.97 -0.50
CA PHE A 242 2.05 -6.80 0.29
C PHE A 242 3.43 -6.26 -0.10
N TRP A 243 3.74 -6.08 -1.39
CA TRP A 243 5.09 -5.72 -1.87
C TRP A 243 5.62 -4.35 -1.36
N GLY A 244 4.73 -3.49 -0.87
CA GLY A 244 5.05 -2.25 -0.15
C GLY A 244 4.97 -2.41 1.38
N ASP A 245 3.97 -1.75 1.96
CA ASP A 245 3.74 -1.74 3.40
C ASP A 245 3.34 -3.13 3.91
N LYS A 246 3.90 -3.52 5.06
CA LYS A 246 3.71 -4.86 5.61
C LYS A 246 2.64 -4.88 6.68
N PRO A 247 1.66 -5.79 6.62
CA PRO A 247 0.58 -5.85 7.61
C PRO A 247 1.09 -6.20 9.01
N TRP A 248 2.18 -6.96 9.11
CA TRP A 248 2.83 -7.28 10.39
C TRP A 248 3.65 -6.14 11.00
N LYS A 249 3.83 -5.02 10.29
CA LYS A 249 4.51 -3.81 10.80
C LYS A 249 3.54 -2.68 11.12
N LEU A 250 2.48 -2.55 10.33
CA LEU A 250 1.55 -1.42 10.39
C LEU A 250 0.11 -1.93 10.33
N LEU A 251 -0.63 -1.77 11.44
CA LEU A 251 -2.04 -2.17 11.53
C LEU A 251 -2.97 -1.37 10.61
N SER A 252 -2.53 -0.20 10.13
CA SER A 252 -3.27 0.65 9.19
C SER A 252 -3.22 0.17 7.74
N VAL A 253 -2.39 -0.83 7.43
CA VAL A 253 -2.28 -1.39 6.07
C VAL A 253 -3.61 -2.02 5.67
N ILE A 254 -4.09 -1.71 4.47
CA ILE A 254 -5.28 -2.34 3.91
C ILE A 254 -5.03 -3.85 3.81
N GLY A 255 -5.96 -4.66 4.31
CA GLY A 255 -5.79 -6.12 4.41
C GLY A 255 -5.08 -6.61 5.69
N ALA A 256 -4.53 -5.72 6.53
CA ALA A 256 -3.86 -6.13 7.76
C ALA A 256 -4.77 -6.93 8.69
N LYS A 257 -6.05 -6.56 8.81
CA LYS A 257 -7.02 -7.32 9.62
C LYS A 257 -7.08 -8.80 9.21
N LYS A 258 -7.30 -9.08 7.91
CA LYS A 258 -7.36 -10.45 7.39
C LYS A 258 -6.03 -11.20 7.60
N TRP A 259 -4.91 -10.51 7.46
CA TRP A 259 -3.59 -11.10 7.71
C TRP A 259 -3.42 -11.55 9.17
N HIS A 260 -3.84 -10.72 10.13
CA HIS A 260 -3.79 -11.09 11.56
C HIS A 260 -4.79 -12.19 11.90
N GLU A 261 -5.99 -12.18 11.30
CA GLU A 261 -6.97 -13.27 11.46
C GLU A 261 -6.39 -14.61 11.03
N ALA A 262 -5.65 -14.66 9.92
CA ALA A 262 -4.93 -15.85 9.47
C ALA A 262 -3.79 -16.23 10.43
N LEU A 263 -2.96 -15.27 10.84
CA LEU A 263 -1.85 -15.52 11.77
C LEU A 263 -2.32 -16.15 13.10
N ILE A 264 -3.46 -15.70 13.66
CA ILE A 264 -4.02 -16.21 14.93
C ILE A 264 -4.35 -17.71 14.85
N GLN A 265 -4.61 -18.23 13.65
CA GLN A 265 -4.86 -19.66 13.42
C GLN A 265 -3.58 -20.50 13.34
N THR A 266 -2.40 -19.88 13.46
CA THR A 266 -1.12 -20.58 13.34
C THR A 266 -0.37 -20.62 14.68
N PRO A 267 0.56 -21.58 14.86
CA PRO A 267 1.47 -21.61 16.00
C PRO A 267 2.43 -20.41 16.09
N PHE A 268 2.48 -19.57 15.04
CA PHE A 268 3.31 -18.36 15.02
C PHE A 268 2.69 -17.17 15.77
N LYS A 269 1.41 -17.27 16.14
CA LYS A 269 0.68 -16.16 16.79
C LYS A 269 1.38 -15.65 18.06
N ASP A 270 1.91 -16.54 18.90
CA ASP A 270 2.49 -16.15 20.20
C ASP A 270 3.85 -15.47 20.02
N ALA A 271 4.59 -15.83 18.97
CA ALA A 271 5.84 -15.16 18.61
C ALA A 271 5.59 -13.72 18.14
N TYR A 272 4.46 -13.49 17.47
CA TYR A 272 4.06 -12.18 16.97
C TYR A 272 3.40 -11.30 18.04
N PHE A 273 2.35 -11.80 18.68
CA PHE A 273 1.61 -11.13 19.77
C PHE A 273 2.33 -11.27 21.12
N ASN A 274 3.63 -11.01 21.11
CA ASN A 274 4.47 -11.03 22.29
C ASN A 274 4.23 -9.78 23.16
N ALA A 275 4.76 -9.79 24.39
CA ALA A 275 4.60 -8.68 25.33
C ALA A 275 5.01 -7.31 24.74
N PRO A 276 6.17 -7.15 24.07
CA PRO A 276 6.52 -5.89 23.42
C PRO A 276 5.51 -5.39 22.37
N PHE A 277 4.95 -6.29 21.55
CA PHE A 277 3.91 -5.91 20.60
C PHE A 277 2.65 -5.42 21.32
N LEU A 278 2.22 -6.13 22.36
CA LEU A 278 1.05 -5.77 23.15
C LEU A 278 1.26 -4.43 23.86
N ASP A 279 2.43 -4.19 24.46
CA ASP A 279 2.80 -2.93 25.10
C ASP A 279 2.72 -1.76 24.11
N HIS A 280 3.33 -1.91 22.92
CA HIS A 280 3.25 -0.89 21.87
C HIS A 280 1.81 -0.68 21.37
N LEU A 281 1.01 -1.75 21.24
CA LEU A 281 -0.40 -1.64 20.87
C LEU A 281 -1.20 -0.88 21.94
N PHE A 282 -1.00 -1.20 23.22
CA PHE A 282 -1.64 -0.48 24.32
C PHE A 282 -1.25 1.00 24.35
N GLU A 283 0.03 1.32 24.17
CA GLU A 283 0.50 2.70 24.06
C GLU A 283 -0.14 3.43 22.87
N SER A 284 -0.21 2.78 21.71
CA SER A 284 -0.83 3.34 20.50
C SER A 284 -2.32 3.63 20.72
N LEU A 285 -3.06 2.70 21.34
CA LEU A 285 -4.48 2.88 21.67
C LEU A 285 -4.67 4.02 22.67
N GLN A 286 -3.86 4.09 23.73
CA GLN A 286 -3.91 5.18 24.71
C GLN A 286 -3.61 6.55 24.06
N ASN A 287 -2.66 6.61 23.13
CA ASN A 287 -2.35 7.84 22.40
C ASN A 287 -3.49 8.26 21.49
N ARG A 288 -4.13 7.30 20.81
CA ARG A 288 -5.32 7.56 19.98
C ARG A 288 -6.50 8.07 20.79
N ASP A 289 -6.75 7.49 21.97
CA ASP A 289 -7.78 7.96 22.89
C ASP A 289 -7.52 9.40 23.36
N LYS A 290 -6.25 9.74 23.64
CA LYS A 290 -5.86 11.12 23.99
C LYS A 290 -6.10 12.08 22.82
N GLU A 291 -5.80 11.66 21.58
CA GLU A 291 -6.05 12.48 20.38
C GLU A 291 -7.54 12.71 20.13
N ILE A 292 -8.37 11.67 20.29
CA ILE A 292 -9.83 11.76 20.17
C ILE A 292 -10.37 12.76 21.20
N LYS A 293 -9.96 12.64 22.47
CA LYS A 293 -10.37 13.59 23.52
C LYS A 293 -10.00 15.04 23.18
N ARG A 294 -8.77 15.30 22.72
CA ARG A 294 -8.34 16.65 22.30
C ARG A 294 -9.10 17.16 21.07
N ARG A 295 -9.58 16.26 20.22
CA ARG A 295 -10.40 16.63 19.05
C ARG A 295 -11.82 16.99 19.49
N ASP A 296 -12.41 16.20 20.38
CA ASP A 296 -13.74 16.45 20.92
C ASP A 296 -13.78 17.76 21.72
N GLU A 297 -12.75 18.03 22.54
CA GLU A 297 -12.59 19.32 23.24
C GLU A 297 -12.59 20.51 22.27
N ARG A 298 -11.81 20.42 21.17
CA ARG A 298 -11.79 21.46 20.12
C ARG A 298 -13.13 21.65 19.44
N ILE A 299 -13.85 20.56 19.14
CA ILE A 299 -15.20 20.64 18.54
C ILE A 299 -16.17 21.31 19.53
N ILE A 300 -16.10 20.99 20.82
CA ILE A 300 -16.93 21.63 21.84
C ILE A 300 -16.66 23.14 21.90
N GLU A 301 -15.40 23.55 21.89
CA GLU A 301 -15.01 24.98 21.86
C GLU A 301 -15.54 25.69 20.61
N GLU A 302 -15.43 25.07 19.44
CA GLU A 302 -15.97 25.61 18.18
C GLU A 302 -17.50 25.74 18.21
N VAL A 303 -18.20 24.73 18.71
CA VAL A 303 -19.68 24.76 18.86
C VAL A 303 -20.10 25.86 19.83
N GLN A 304 -19.40 26.03 20.95
CA GLN A 304 -19.66 27.12 21.90
C GLN A 304 -19.42 28.50 21.27
N ALA A 305 -18.36 28.64 20.46
CA ALA A 305 -18.08 29.89 19.75
C ALA A 305 -19.17 30.23 18.70
N VAL A 306 -19.68 29.22 17.99
CA VAL A 306 -20.81 29.38 17.05
C VAL A 306 -22.08 29.79 17.80
N GLN A 307 -22.42 29.11 18.88
CA GLN A 307 -23.59 29.45 19.70
C GLN A 307 -23.51 30.87 20.29
N ALA A 308 -22.30 31.32 20.66
CA ALA A 308 -22.09 32.69 21.13
C ALA A 308 -22.33 33.72 20.02
N ARG A 309 -21.86 33.44 18.79
CA ARG A 309 -22.12 34.29 17.62
C ARG A 309 -23.61 34.33 17.25
N ASP A 310 -24.30 33.20 17.30
CA ASP A 310 -25.74 33.13 17.03
C ASP A 310 -26.56 33.98 18.02
N LYS A 311 -26.20 33.94 19.32
CA LYS A 311 -26.81 34.83 20.33
C LYS A 311 -26.55 36.31 20.04
N GLU A 312 -25.35 36.66 19.56
CA GLU A 312 -25.03 38.03 19.19
C GLU A 312 -25.84 38.50 17.97
N ILE A 313 -26.02 37.63 16.97
CA ILE A 313 -26.87 37.88 15.79
C ILE A 313 -28.33 38.07 16.22
N GLN A 314 -28.86 37.19 17.08
CA GLN A 314 -30.24 37.28 17.56
C GLN A 314 -30.50 38.57 18.36
N ASN A 315 -29.51 39.05 19.12
CA ASN A 315 -29.58 40.34 19.79
C ASN A 315 -29.61 41.52 18.79
N LYS A 316 -28.78 41.47 17.75
CA LYS A 316 -28.79 42.50 16.68
C LYS A 316 -30.11 42.51 15.92
N ASP A 317 -30.71 41.34 15.64
CA ASP A 317 -32.03 41.24 15.01
C ASP A 317 -33.13 41.85 15.88
N ASN A 318 -33.08 41.64 17.20
CA ASN A 318 -34.00 42.27 18.14
C ASN A 318 -33.84 43.80 18.17
N GLU A 319 -32.61 44.32 18.11
CA GLU A 319 -32.34 45.76 18.01
C GLU A 319 -32.85 46.35 16.69
N ILE A 320 -32.64 45.66 15.57
CA ILE A 320 -33.17 46.05 14.25
C ILE A 320 -34.69 46.07 14.28
N HIS A 321 -35.33 45.06 14.89
CA HIS A 321 -36.78 45.01 15.02
C HIS A 321 -37.31 46.17 15.88
N ALA A 322 -36.62 46.52 16.98
CA ALA A 322 -36.95 47.68 17.80
C ALA A 322 -36.80 49.01 17.04
N LEU A 323 -35.73 49.16 16.25
CA LEU A 323 -35.50 50.31 15.37
C LEU A 323 -36.60 50.45 14.30
N ASN A 324 -36.98 49.35 13.64
CA ASN A 324 -38.07 49.33 12.66
C ASN A 324 -39.42 49.70 13.30
N LYS A 325 -39.66 49.24 14.53
CA LYS A 325 -40.85 49.63 15.30
C LYS A 325 -40.85 51.13 15.61
N ILE A 326 -39.72 51.71 16.02
CA ILE A 326 -39.56 53.15 16.25
C ILE A 326 -39.76 53.95 14.95
N LEU A 327 -39.21 53.48 13.82
CA LEU A 327 -39.41 54.10 12.51
C LEU A 327 -40.89 54.06 12.08
N SER A 328 -41.62 52.98 12.38
CA SER A 328 -43.06 52.89 12.10
C SER A 328 -43.90 53.88 12.94
N PHE A 329 -43.42 54.29 14.12
CA PHE A 329 -44.03 55.34 14.93
C PHE A 329 -43.71 56.75 14.43
N SER A 330 -42.63 56.93 13.66
CA SER A 330 -42.28 58.22 13.04
C SER A 330 -43.24 58.66 11.93
N ASP A 331 -44.06 57.76 11.39
CA ASP A 331 -45.08 58.08 10.37
C ASP A 331 -46.43 58.53 10.97
N LYS A 332 -46.63 58.38 12.28
CA LYS A 332 -47.80 58.90 13.00
C LYS A 332 -47.38 60.08 13.87
N ARG A 333 -47.88 61.27 13.53
CA ARG A 333 -47.63 62.55 14.21
C ARG A 333 -47.87 62.44 15.73
N HIS A 334 -46.84 62.15 16.50
CA HIS A 334 -46.81 62.35 17.95
C HIS A 334 -45.61 63.22 18.30
N SER A 335 -45.83 64.23 19.16
CA SER A 335 -44.79 65.18 19.54
C SER A 335 -43.69 64.46 20.33
N PHE A 336 -42.45 64.76 19.93
CA PHE A 336 -41.19 64.22 20.43
C PHE A 336 -41.01 64.34 21.95
N GLU A 337 -41.75 65.24 22.61
CA GLU A 337 -41.68 65.54 24.04
C GLU A 337 -42.19 64.40 24.94
N SER A 338 -43.06 63.50 24.45
CA SER A 338 -43.62 62.41 25.26
C SER A 338 -42.68 61.19 25.45
N LEU A 339 -41.58 61.11 24.69
CA LEU A 339 -40.68 59.96 24.67
C LEU A 339 -39.32 60.22 25.34
N LEU A 340 -39.01 61.47 25.70
CA LEU A 340 -37.75 61.86 26.35
C LEU A 340 -37.40 61.11 27.66
N PRO A 341 -38.36 60.67 28.50
CA PRO A 341 -38.00 59.96 29.74
C PRO A 341 -37.59 58.49 29.57
N LYS A 342 -37.76 57.89 28.37
CA LYS A 342 -37.63 56.43 28.15
C LYS A 342 -36.36 55.98 27.42
N PHE A 343 -35.45 56.89 27.09
CA PHE A 343 -34.22 56.57 26.37
C PHE A 343 -33.01 56.59 27.30
N SER A 344 -32.11 55.61 27.14
CA SER A 344 -30.78 55.73 27.73
C SER A 344 -30.02 56.87 27.06
N SER A 345 -29.17 57.57 27.83
CA SER A 345 -28.38 58.71 27.36
C SER A 345 -27.55 58.39 26.11
N LYS A 346 -27.13 57.13 25.92
CA LYS A 346 -26.38 56.67 24.74
C LYS A 346 -27.22 56.65 23.46
N LEU A 347 -28.45 56.13 23.51
CA LEU A 347 -29.36 56.09 22.35
C LEU A 347 -29.82 57.50 21.92
N LEU A 348 -29.99 58.39 22.89
CA LEU A 348 -30.35 59.78 22.63
C LEU A 348 -29.21 60.51 21.86
N ILE A 349 -27.95 60.27 22.26
CA ILE A 349 -26.77 60.84 21.61
C ILE A 349 -26.64 60.33 20.16
N GLU A 350 -26.81 59.03 19.92
CA GLU A 350 -26.71 58.45 18.58
C GLU A 350 -27.82 58.93 17.63
N PHE A 351 -29.05 59.09 18.14
CA PHE A 351 -30.15 59.66 17.36
C PHE A 351 -29.97 61.15 17.06
N LEU A 352 -29.46 61.93 18.02
CA LEU A 352 -29.14 63.34 17.81
C LEU A 352 -28.00 63.50 16.80
N LEU A 353 -26.97 62.65 16.83
CA LEU A 353 -25.91 62.59 15.83
C LEU A 353 -26.45 62.23 14.43
N PHE A 354 -27.42 61.32 14.35
CA PHE A 354 -28.10 60.97 13.10
C PHE A 354 -28.92 62.14 12.53
N LYS A 355 -29.71 62.83 13.37
CA LYS A 355 -30.46 64.05 12.98
C LYS A 355 -29.53 65.19 12.57
N ALA A 356 -28.41 65.37 13.29
CA ALA A 356 -27.38 66.34 12.92
C ALA A 356 -26.76 66.02 11.56
N LYS A 357 -26.40 64.75 11.30
CA LYS A 357 -25.92 64.29 9.99
C LYS A 357 -26.95 64.51 8.87
N GLN A 358 -28.24 64.23 9.11
CA GLN A 358 -29.32 64.48 8.15
C GLN A 358 -29.53 65.98 7.86
N LYS A 359 -29.42 66.84 8.88
CA LYS A 359 -29.56 68.30 8.74
C LYS A 359 -28.38 68.90 7.98
N VAL A 360 -27.16 68.45 8.26
CA VAL A 360 -25.94 68.80 7.51
C VAL A 360 -26.08 68.35 6.04
N LYS A 361 -26.56 67.13 5.77
CA LYS A 361 -26.79 66.62 4.41
C LYS A 361 -27.87 67.40 3.62
N ARG A 362 -28.82 68.03 4.32
CA ARG A 362 -29.85 68.90 3.71
C ARG A 362 -29.35 70.33 3.48
N LEU A 363 -28.46 70.84 4.34
CA LEU A 363 -27.80 72.13 4.14
C LEU A 363 -26.80 72.09 2.98
N ILE A 364 -26.05 70.98 2.82
CA ILE A 364 -25.15 70.73 1.68
C ILE A 364 -25.91 70.55 0.35
N LYS A 365 -27.24 70.36 0.38
CA LYS A 365 -28.10 70.30 -0.81
C LYS A 365 -28.81 71.62 -1.14
N ARG A 366 -28.60 72.68 -0.34
CA ARG A 366 -29.23 74.01 -0.52
C ARG A 366 -28.21 75.17 -0.63
N VAL A 367 -26.92 74.83 -0.69
CA VAL A 367 -25.80 75.66 -1.19
C VAL A 367 -25.20 74.87 -2.33
#